data_AF-A0AAC9QT38-F1
#
_entry.id   AF-A0AAC9QT38-F1
#
_cell.length_a   1.000
_cell.length_b   1.000
_cell.length_c   1.000
_cell.angle_alpha   90.00
_cell.angle_beta   90.00
_cell.angle_gamma   90.00
#
_symmetry.space_group_name_H-M   'P 1'
#
loop_
_entity.id
_entity.type
_entity.pdbx_description
1 polymer ?
#
loop_
_entity_poly.entity_id
_entity_poly.type
_entity_poly.pdbx_seq_one_letter_code
_entity_poly.pdbx_strand_id
1 'polypeptide(L)'
;MTQEQMLEQIVKQVMASMSAAPAEAPSCACGDKVTKDDYPIGDKRPELIISATGKQYKELTLDKLLAGELTAEDLRIRPETLELQAQVAESVHRDAFAGNLRRAAELIAVPDARLLEIYNALRPYKSTKDELLAISEELKNQYNAPISAALVAEAAEVYYVRKRSKEFK
;
A
#
# COMPACT_ATOMS: atom_id res chain seq x y z
N MET A 1 -17.26 42.87 25.76
CA MET A 1 -16.09 42.00 25.59
C MET A 1 -14.98 42.85 24.99
N THR A 2 -13.90 43.06 25.72
CA THR A 2 -12.77 43.91 25.29
C THR A 2 -11.85 43.14 24.34
N GLN A 3 -11.11 43.82 23.46
CA GLN A 3 -10.20 43.17 22.49
C GLN A 3 -9.17 42.24 23.14
N GLU A 4 -8.76 42.55 24.37
CA GLU A 4 -7.84 41.73 25.17
C GLU A 4 -8.41 40.34 25.48
N GLN A 5 -9.72 40.23 25.74
CA GLN A 5 -10.38 38.95 26.03
C GLN A 5 -10.45 38.05 24.78
N MET A 6 -10.57 38.64 23.59
CA MET A 6 -10.55 37.90 22.33
C MET A 6 -9.14 37.41 22.01
N LEU A 7 -8.11 38.22 22.27
CA LEU A 7 -6.72 37.82 22.10
C LEU A 7 -6.34 36.68 23.04
N GLU A 8 -6.75 36.71 24.31
CA GLU A 8 -6.53 35.60 25.23
C GLU A 8 -7.22 34.30 24.80
N GLN A 9 -8.45 34.38 24.27
CA GLN A 9 -9.16 33.22 23.75
C GLN A 9 -8.46 32.61 22.53
N ILE A 10 -7.98 33.45 21.61
CA ILE A 10 -7.24 33.00 20.43
C ILE A 10 -5.93 32.34 20.84
N VAL A 11 -5.17 32.93 21.76
CA VAL A 11 -3.90 32.36 22.25
C VAL A 11 -4.13 31.05 23.00
N LYS A 12 -5.17 30.95 23.84
CA LYS A 12 -5.54 29.69 24.51
C LYS A 12 -5.93 28.61 23.50
N GLN A 13 -6.67 28.97 22.45
CA GLN A 13 -7.12 28.03 21.43
C GLN A 13 -5.97 27.53 20.54
N VAL A 14 -4.99 28.39 20.25
CA VAL A 14 -3.76 28.01 19.52
C VAL A 14 -2.84 27.14 20.39
N MET A 15 -2.70 27.44 21.68
CA MET A 15 -1.92 26.59 22.60
C MET A 15 -2.59 25.22 22.84
N ALA A 16 -3.91 25.16 22.82
CA ALA A 16 -4.67 23.91 22.88
C ALA A 16 -4.54 23.07 21.59
N SER A 17 -4.49 23.70 20.41
CA SER A 17 -4.26 22.96 19.15
C SER A 17 -2.81 22.51 18.96
N MET A 18 -1.84 23.15 19.63
CA MET A 18 -0.43 22.74 19.63
C MET A 18 -0.07 21.67 20.67
N SER A 19 -1.00 21.31 21.56
CA SER A 19 -0.85 20.23 22.56
C SER A 19 -1.59 18.94 22.18
N ALA A 20 -2.25 18.91 21.01
CA ALA A 20 -2.65 17.68 20.39
C ALA A 20 -1.41 16.99 19.80
N ALA A 21 -0.95 15.94 20.49
CA ALA A 21 0.06 15.02 19.96
C ALA A 21 -0.34 14.57 18.55
N PRO A 22 0.62 14.34 17.63
CA PRO A 22 0.31 13.78 16.33
C PRO A 22 -0.49 12.50 16.55
N ALA A 23 -1.62 12.38 15.86
CA ALA A 23 -2.34 11.12 15.79
C ALA A 23 -1.32 10.05 15.37
N GLU A 24 -1.03 9.14 16.30
CA GLU A 24 -0.26 7.94 16.00
C GLU A 24 -0.92 7.29 14.79
N ALA A 25 -0.15 7.10 13.72
CA ALA A 25 -0.54 6.19 12.66
C ALA A 25 -1.00 4.88 13.30
N PRO A 26 -2.06 4.22 12.81
CA PRO A 26 -2.52 2.98 13.40
C PRO A 26 -1.33 2.03 13.44
N SER A 27 -0.81 1.79 14.65
CA SER A 27 0.14 0.73 14.86
C SER A 27 -0.59 -0.53 14.40
N CYS A 28 -0.05 -1.17 13.36
CA CYS A 28 -0.54 -2.47 12.94
C CYS A 28 -0.56 -3.33 14.19
N ALA A 29 -1.76 -3.61 14.70
CA ALA A 29 -1.95 -4.57 15.77
C ALA A 29 -1.26 -5.84 15.26
N CYS A 30 -0.16 -6.20 15.92
CA CYS A 30 0.56 -7.43 15.68
C CYS A 30 -0.37 -8.57 16.09
N GLY A 31 -1.29 -8.90 15.19
CA GLY A 31 -2.00 -10.16 15.18
C GLY A 31 -0.98 -11.28 15.08
N ASP A 32 -1.31 -12.40 15.71
CA ASP A 32 -0.47 -13.61 15.77
C ASP A 32 0.19 -13.89 14.41
N LYS A 33 1.52 -14.07 14.41
CA LYS A 33 2.27 -14.39 13.18
C LYS A 33 1.70 -15.66 12.55
N VAL A 34 1.27 -15.55 11.28
CA VAL A 34 0.70 -16.67 10.54
C VAL A 34 1.82 -17.53 9.96
N THR A 35 1.66 -18.85 10.03
CA THR A 35 2.68 -19.81 9.55
C THR A 35 2.11 -20.78 8.53
N LYS A 36 2.94 -21.70 8.02
CA LYS A 36 2.52 -22.79 7.14
C LYS A 36 1.32 -23.58 7.66
N ASP A 37 1.20 -23.70 8.99
CA ASP A 37 0.17 -24.53 9.62
C ASP A 37 -1.21 -23.86 9.53
N ASP A 38 -1.25 -22.53 9.34
CA ASP A 38 -2.45 -21.73 9.13
C ASP A 38 -2.83 -21.61 7.64
N TYR A 39 -2.01 -22.14 6.71
CA TYR A 39 -2.31 -22.14 5.28
C TYR A 39 -3.06 -23.42 4.84
N PRO A 40 -4.09 -23.34 3.97
CA PRO A 40 -4.66 -22.14 3.34
C PRO A 40 -5.47 -21.27 4.31
N ILE A 41 -5.20 -19.96 4.32
CA ILE A 41 -5.83 -19.00 5.26
C ILE A 41 -7.35 -18.96 5.09
N GLY A 42 -7.86 -19.07 3.85
CA GLY A 42 -9.30 -19.07 3.58
C GLY A 42 -10.07 -20.24 4.18
N ASP A 43 -9.39 -21.36 4.45
CA ASP A 43 -10.01 -22.55 5.04
C ASP A 43 -9.78 -22.59 6.55
N LYS A 44 -8.55 -22.31 6.99
CA LYS A 44 -8.12 -22.50 8.39
C LYS A 44 -8.32 -21.28 9.28
N ARG A 45 -8.21 -20.07 8.72
CA ARG A 45 -8.30 -18.78 9.42
C ARG A 45 -9.11 -17.74 8.62
N PRO A 46 -10.33 -18.08 8.14
CA PRO A 46 -11.12 -17.17 7.29
C PRO A 46 -11.45 -15.83 7.95
N GLU A 47 -11.46 -15.77 9.29
CA GLU A 47 -11.70 -14.56 10.09
C GLU A 47 -10.62 -13.47 9.91
N LEU A 48 -9.44 -13.84 9.41
CA LEU A 48 -8.35 -12.90 9.12
C LEU A 48 -8.48 -12.25 7.74
N ILE A 49 -9.38 -12.75 6.88
CA ILE A 49 -9.54 -12.28 5.51
C ILE A 49 -10.74 -11.33 5.42
N ILE A 50 -10.45 -10.08 5.12
CA ILE A 50 -11.42 -9.00 4.98
C ILE A 50 -11.25 -8.37 3.59
N SER A 51 -12.35 -8.07 2.90
CA SER A 51 -12.35 -7.36 1.62
C SER A 51 -11.86 -5.91 1.77
N ALA A 52 -11.50 -5.28 0.66
CA ALA A 52 -11.12 -3.85 0.63
C ALA A 52 -12.17 -2.92 1.26
N THR A 53 -13.45 -3.28 1.17
CA THR A 53 -14.59 -2.52 1.71
C THR A 53 -14.98 -2.91 3.14
N GLY A 54 -14.27 -3.86 3.76
CA GLY A 54 -14.50 -4.26 5.15
C GLY A 54 -15.43 -5.47 5.34
N LYS A 55 -15.88 -6.12 4.27
CA LYS A 55 -16.73 -7.33 4.33
C LYS A 55 -15.90 -8.56 4.67
N GLN A 56 -16.51 -9.49 5.37
CA GLN A 56 -15.83 -10.74 5.75
C GLN A 56 -15.71 -11.68 4.55
N TYR A 57 -14.65 -12.49 4.48
CA TYR A 57 -14.45 -13.45 3.39
C TYR A 57 -15.66 -14.38 3.16
N LYS A 58 -16.31 -14.84 4.25
CA LYS A 58 -17.49 -15.71 4.19
C LYS A 58 -18.75 -15.01 3.65
N GLU A 59 -18.75 -13.69 3.57
CA GLU A 59 -19.86 -12.91 3.02
C GLU A 59 -19.79 -12.76 1.50
N LEU A 60 -18.67 -13.15 0.87
CA LEU A 60 -18.49 -13.07 -0.57
C LEU A 60 -19.20 -14.26 -1.26
N THR A 61 -20.53 -14.23 -1.25
CA THR A 61 -21.38 -15.29 -1.82
C THR A 61 -22.08 -14.85 -3.10
N LEU A 62 -22.46 -15.83 -3.92
CA LEU A 62 -23.18 -15.59 -5.18
C LEU A 62 -24.54 -14.93 -4.95
N ASP A 63 -25.24 -15.28 -3.86
CA ASP A 63 -26.53 -14.68 -3.52
C ASP A 63 -26.41 -13.17 -3.25
N LYS A 64 -25.37 -12.75 -2.48
CA LYS A 64 -25.13 -11.33 -2.22
C LYS A 64 -24.66 -10.58 -3.47
N LEU A 65 -23.95 -11.25 -4.38
CA LEU A 65 -23.60 -10.69 -5.68
C LEU A 65 -24.85 -10.46 -6.55
N LEU A 66 -25.75 -11.45 -6.63
CA LEU A 66 -27.01 -11.32 -7.38
C LEU A 66 -27.96 -10.29 -6.76
N ALA A 67 -27.93 -10.13 -5.44
CA ALA A 67 -28.68 -9.09 -4.72
C ALA A 67 -28.12 -7.67 -4.96
N GLY A 68 -26.97 -7.54 -5.62
CA GLY A 68 -26.29 -6.25 -5.83
C GLY A 68 -25.64 -5.70 -4.56
N GLU A 69 -25.53 -6.50 -3.50
CA GLU A 69 -24.83 -6.13 -2.27
C GLU A 69 -23.32 -6.19 -2.44
N LEU A 70 -22.80 -7.00 -3.39
CA LEU A 70 -21.37 -7.08 -3.70
C LEU A 70 -21.02 -6.32 -4.99
N THR A 71 -19.93 -5.57 -4.93
CA THR A 71 -19.33 -4.83 -6.04
C THR A 71 -17.95 -5.41 -6.40
N ALA A 72 -17.40 -5.00 -7.54
CA ALA A 72 -16.05 -5.42 -7.94
C ALA A 72 -14.96 -4.98 -6.94
N GLU A 73 -15.17 -3.86 -6.21
CA GLU A 73 -14.24 -3.38 -5.20
C GLU A 73 -14.20 -4.32 -3.97
N ASP A 74 -15.32 -4.96 -3.65
CA ASP A 74 -15.40 -5.96 -2.56
C ASP A 74 -14.55 -7.21 -2.86
N LEU A 75 -14.20 -7.45 -4.12
CA LEU A 75 -13.42 -8.60 -4.55
C LEU A 75 -11.91 -8.29 -4.66
N ARG A 76 -11.49 -7.10 -4.21
CA ARG A 76 -10.06 -6.73 -4.14
C ARG A 76 -9.44 -7.20 -2.82
N ILE A 77 -8.21 -7.71 -2.93
CA ILE A 77 -7.38 -8.09 -1.80
C ILE A 77 -6.91 -6.86 -1.03
N ARG A 78 -6.73 -7.00 0.28
CA ARG A 78 -6.19 -5.98 1.17
C ARG A 78 -4.69 -6.12 1.42
N PRO A 79 -3.97 -5.02 1.73
CA PRO A 79 -2.55 -5.06 2.08
C PRO A 79 -2.26 -6.02 3.23
N GLU A 80 -3.13 -6.05 4.24
CA GLU A 80 -2.98 -6.91 5.40
C GLU A 80 -3.05 -8.39 5.02
N THR A 81 -3.93 -8.78 4.09
CA THR A 81 -4.00 -10.17 3.62
C THR A 81 -2.73 -10.59 2.88
N LEU A 82 -2.11 -9.70 2.10
CA LEU A 82 -0.83 -9.97 1.46
C LEU A 82 0.33 -10.09 2.46
N GLU A 83 0.29 -9.33 3.57
CA GLU A 83 1.26 -9.50 4.66
C GLU A 83 1.10 -10.86 5.35
N LEU A 84 -0.13 -11.34 5.60
CA LEU A 84 -0.33 -12.70 6.14
C LEU A 84 0.24 -13.77 5.19
N GLN A 85 0.05 -13.60 3.88
CA GLN A 85 0.64 -14.50 2.88
C GLN A 85 2.18 -14.41 2.85
N ALA A 86 2.74 -13.21 3.08
CA ALA A 86 4.19 -13.01 3.19
C ALA A 86 4.76 -13.75 4.41
N GLN A 87 4.09 -13.69 5.56
CA GLN A 87 4.48 -14.44 6.77
C GLN A 87 4.44 -15.95 6.56
N VAL A 88 3.39 -16.46 5.88
CA VAL A 88 3.33 -17.87 5.48
C VAL A 88 4.52 -18.23 4.60
N ALA A 89 4.87 -17.38 3.61
CA ALA A 89 6.00 -17.61 2.72
C ALA A 89 7.36 -17.64 3.47
N GLU A 90 7.57 -16.73 4.43
CA GLU A 90 8.76 -16.73 5.29
C GLU A 90 8.84 -17.98 6.17
N SER A 91 7.71 -18.46 6.69
CA SER A 91 7.67 -19.67 7.52
C SER A 91 8.12 -20.94 6.79
N VAL A 92 8.17 -20.91 5.45
CA VAL A 92 8.67 -21.98 4.58
C VAL A 92 9.93 -21.55 3.80
N HIS A 93 10.66 -20.54 4.30
CA HIS A 93 11.93 -20.06 3.77
C HIS A 93 11.87 -19.54 2.31
N ARG A 94 10.77 -18.88 1.94
CA ARG A 94 10.59 -18.24 0.62
C ARG A 94 10.68 -16.72 0.73
N ASP A 95 11.80 -16.23 1.23
CA ASP A 95 11.99 -14.80 1.57
C ASP A 95 11.83 -13.87 0.36
N ALA A 96 12.33 -14.27 -0.82
CA ALA A 96 12.16 -13.50 -2.05
C ALA A 96 10.68 -13.38 -2.46
N PHE A 97 9.89 -14.42 -2.23
CA PHE A 97 8.46 -14.40 -2.50
C PHE A 97 7.71 -13.54 -1.48
N ALA A 98 8.09 -13.62 -0.20
CA ALA A 98 7.56 -12.74 0.84
C ALA A 98 7.84 -11.26 0.52
N GLY A 99 9.07 -10.91 0.12
CA GLY A 99 9.42 -9.57 -0.33
C GLY A 99 8.60 -9.09 -1.53
N ASN A 100 8.29 -9.98 -2.49
CA ASN A 100 7.38 -9.67 -3.59
C ASN A 100 5.95 -9.37 -3.11
N LEU A 101 5.42 -10.16 -2.16
CA LEU A 101 4.08 -9.97 -1.61
C LEU A 101 3.95 -8.65 -0.84
N ARG A 102 4.98 -8.27 -0.07
CA ARG A 102 5.01 -6.97 0.63
C ARG A 102 5.06 -5.79 -0.34
N ARG A 103 5.85 -5.91 -1.41
CA ARG A 103 5.83 -4.91 -2.48
C ARG A 103 4.45 -4.84 -3.14
N ALA A 104 3.81 -5.98 -3.41
CA ALA A 104 2.45 -6.01 -3.95
C ALA A 104 1.42 -5.38 -3.00
N ALA A 105 1.61 -5.51 -1.68
CA ALA A 105 0.75 -4.87 -0.68
C ALA A 105 0.79 -3.34 -0.77
N GLU A 106 1.96 -2.74 -0.97
CA GLU A 106 2.08 -1.29 -1.18
C GLU A 106 1.34 -0.84 -2.45
N LEU A 107 1.35 -1.65 -3.50
CA LEU A 107 0.76 -1.30 -4.79
C LEU A 107 -0.78 -1.35 -4.81
N ILE A 108 -1.44 -1.89 -3.78
CA ILE A 108 -2.91 -1.87 -3.67
C ILE A 108 -3.46 -0.44 -3.59
N ALA A 109 -2.70 0.49 -3.00
CA ALA A 109 -3.10 1.89 -2.93
C ALA A 109 -2.99 2.62 -4.29
N VAL A 110 -2.28 2.05 -5.26
CA VAL A 110 -2.06 2.64 -6.58
C VAL A 110 -3.23 2.29 -7.50
N PRO A 111 -3.90 3.28 -8.13
CA PRO A 111 -4.99 2.99 -9.07
C PRO A 111 -4.53 2.14 -10.26
N ASP A 112 -5.39 1.24 -10.74
CA ASP A 112 -5.08 0.28 -11.82
C ASP A 112 -4.49 0.97 -13.08
N ALA A 113 -5.08 2.10 -13.50
CA ALA A 113 -4.59 2.86 -14.65
C ALA A 113 -3.17 3.39 -14.41
N ARG A 114 -2.90 3.92 -13.20
CA ARG A 114 -1.59 4.43 -12.84
C ARG A 114 -0.55 3.32 -12.74
N LEU A 115 -0.95 2.16 -12.22
CA LEU A 115 -0.08 0.98 -12.17
C LEU A 115 0.37 0.53 -13.57
N LEU A 116 -0.53 0.57 -14.56
CA LEU A 116 -0.19 0.28 -15.96
C LEU A 116 0.72 1.33 -16.59
N GLU A 117 0.57 2.61 -16.23
CA GLU A 117 1.48 3.67 -16.67
C GLU A 117 2.89 3.45 -16.13
N ILE A 118 3.03 3.16 -14.85
CA ILE A 118 4.31 2.86 -14.20
C ILE A 118 4.96 1.62 -14.83
N TYR A 119 4.19 0.56 -15.06
CA TYR A 119 4.67 -0.62 -15.77
C TYR A 119 5.19 -0.28 -17.16
N ASN A 120 4.46 0.53 -17.93
CA ASN A 120 4.91 0.94 -19.26
C ASN A 120 6.14 1.84 -19.21
N ALA A 121 6.26 2.73 -18.21
CA ALA A 121 7.43 3.59 -17.99
C ALA A 121 8.70 2.76 -17.73
N LEU A 122 8.58 1.64 -17.01
CA LEU A 122 9.67 0.72 -16.73
C LEU A 122 10.09 -0.16 -17.92
N ARG A 123 9.39 -0.09 -19.06
CA ARG A 123 9.81 -0.85 -20.26
C ARG A 123 11.01 -0.16 -20.93
N PRO A 124 11.87 -0.91 -21.63
CA PRO A 124 13.03 -0.34 -22.30
C PRO A 124 12.66 0.83 -23.23
N TYR A 125 13.42 1.92 -23.12
CA TYR A 125 13.33 3.14 -23.93
C TYR A 125 12.03 3.93 -23.79
N LYS A 126 11.25 3.70 -22.73
CA LYS A 126 9.99 4.40 -22.49
C LYS A 126 10.13 5.66 -21.66
N SER A 127 11.07 5.66 -20.71
CA SER A 127 11.26 6.78 -19.80
C SER A 127 12.70 7.27 -19.73
N THR A 128 12.87 8.56 -19.44
CA THR A 128 14.15 9.16 -19.05
C THR A 128 14.51 8.75 -17.61
N LYS A 129 15.76 9.03 -17.20
CA LYS A 129 16.16 8.77 -15.80
C LYS A 129 15.31 9.61 -14.84
N ASP A 130 15.11 10.88 -15.15
CA ASP A 130 14.35 11.82 -14.30
C ASP A 130 12.87 11.46 -14.20
N GLU A 131 12.25 10.97 -15.28
CA GLU A 131 10.86 10.49 -15.27
C GLU A 131 10.69 9.29 -14.31
N LEU A 132 11.64 8.34 -14.28
CA LEU A 132 11.60 7.22 -13.36
C LEU A 132 11.84 7.65 -11.90
N LEU A 133 12.75 8.60 -11.66
CA LEU A 133 12.96 9.15 -10.32
C LEU A 133 11.73 9.91 -9.81
N ALA A 134 11.02 10.64 -10.69
CA ALA A 134 9.76 11.27 -10.35
C ALA A 134 8.68 10.24 -9.96
N ILE A 135 8.58 9.12 -10.69
CA ILE A 135 7.67 8.01 -10.34
C ILE A 135 8.05 7.40 -8.98
N SER A 136 9.34 7.23 -8.70
CA SER A 136 9.82 6.75 -7.40
C SER A 136 9.35 7.68 -6.26
N GLU A 137 9.55 9.00 -6.41
CA GLU A 137 9.10 9.97 -5.40
C GLU A 137 7.57 10.01 -5.26
N GLU A 138 6.82 9.84 -6.35
CA GLU A 138 5.37 9.71 -6.30
C GLU A 138 4.93 8.47 -5.50
N LEU A 139 5.50 7.30 -5.81
CA LEU A 139 5.22 6.05 -5.09
C LEU A 139 5.49 6.20 -3.58
N LYS A 140 6.62 6.81 -3.23
CA LYS A 140 7.01 7.02 -1.84
C LYS A 140 6.07 7.99 -1.11
N ASN A 141 5.80 9.15 -1.71
CA ASN A 141 5.16 10.27 -0.99
C ASN A 141 3.63 10.25 -1.10
N GLN A 142 3.07 9.83 -2.23
CA GLN A 142 1.61 9.83 -2.44
C GLN A 142 0.96 8.52 -2.03
N TYR A 143 1.61 7.39 -2.31
CA TYR A 143 1.05 6.05 -2.08
C TYR A 143 1.66 5.34 -0.87
N ASN A 144 2.62 5.97 -0.18
CA ASN A 144 3.37 5.38 0.94
C ASN A 144 3.95 3.99 0.58
N ALA A 145 4.55 3.90 -0.61
CA ALA A 145 5.11 2.67 -1.18
C ALA A 145 6.65 2.71 -1.25
N PRO A 146 7.36 2.72 -0.11
CA PRO A 146 8.81 2.91 -0.07
C PRO A 146 9.60 1.75 -0.72
N ILE A 147 9.15 0.50 -0.62
CA ILE A 147 9.84 -0.64 -1.24
C ILE A 147 9.73 -0.55 -2.76
N SER A 148 8.52 -0.24 -3.25
CA SER A 148 8.24 -0.06 -4.68
C SER A 148 8.98 1.15 -5.25
N ALA A 149 9.02 2.27 -4.52
CA ALA A 149 9.78 3.46 -4.88
C ALA A 149 11.28 3.15 -5.02
N ALA A 150 11.87 2.49 -4.02
CA ALA A 150 13.29 2.11 -4.06
C ALA A 150 13.63 1.23 -5.27
N LEU A 151 12.75 0.29 -5.63
CA LEU A 151 12.92 -0.54 -6.83
C LEU A 151 12.91 0.29 -8.12
N VAL A 152 12.02 1.28 -8.22
CA VAL A 152 11.96 2.17 -9.39
C VAL A 152 13.20 3.07 -9.47
N ALA A 153 13.68 3.59 -8.33
CA ALA A 153 14.92 4.37 -8.27
C ALA A 153 16.14 3.54 -8.70
N GLU A 154 16.25 2.29 -8.23
CA GLU A 154 17.29 1.36 -8.66
C GLU A 154 17.21 1.10 -10.18
N ALA A 155 16.00 0.86 -10.70
CA ALA A 155 15.78 0.67 -12.13
C ALA A 155 16.22 1.90 -12.94
N ALA A 156 15.97 3.12 -12.45
CA ALA A 156 16.41 4.36 -13.12
C ALA A 156 17.94 4.42 -13.28
N GLU A 157 18.68 4.06 -12.23
CA GLU A 157 20.15 4.02 -12.26
C GLU A 157 20.66 2.92 -13.20
N VAL A 158 20.13 1.70 -13.06
CA VAL A 158 20.54 0.56 -13.90
C VAL A 158 20.23 0.84 -15.36
N TYR A 159 19.08 1.41 -15.67
CA TYR A 159 18.69 1.70 -17.06
C TYR A 159 19.59 2.75 -17.70
N TYR A 160 20.00 3.76 -16.93
CA TYR A 160 20.93 4.76 -17.41
C TYR A 160 22.30 4.14 -17.72
N VAL A 161 22.88 3.39 -16.77
CA VAL A 161 24.18 2.72 -16.94
C VAL A 161 24.15 1.71 -18.09
N ARG A 162 23.04 1.00 -18.27
CA ARG A 162 22.86 -0.03 -19.30
C ARG A 162 22.30 0.50 -20.63
N LYS A 163 22.16 1.81 -20.78
CA LYS A 163 21.65 2.49 -21.98
C LYS A 163 20.26 1.96 -22.43
N ARG A 164 19.36 1.78 -21.46
CA ARG A 164 17.96 1.36 -21.67
C ARG A 164 16.95 2.49 -21.43
N SER A 165 17.39 3.66 -21.01
CA SER A 165 16.55 4.86 -20.91
C SER A 165 16.23 5.45 -22.30
N LYS A 166 15.15 6.23 -22.38
CA LYS A 166 14.66 6.90 -23.60
C LYS A 166 15.70 7.81 -24.26
N GLU A 167 16.63 8.36 -23.48
CA GLU A 167 17.74 9.21 -23.93
C GLU A 167 18.74 8.50 -24.86
N PHE A 168 18.77 7.16 -24.85
CA PHE A 168 19.70 6.35 -25.63
C PHE A 168 19.04 5.69 -26.85
N LYS A 169 17.81 6.10 -27.19
CA LYS A 169 17.09 5.63 -28.37
C LYS A 169 17.30 6.58 -29.54
#